data_AF-W1YM27-F1
#
_entry.id   AF-W1YM27-F1
#
_cell.length_a   1.000
_cell.length_b   1.000
_cell.length_c   1.000
_cell.angle_alpha   90.00
_cell.angle_beta   90.00
_cell.angle_gamma   90.00
#
_symmetry.space_group_name_H-M   'P 1'
#
loop_
_entity.id
_entity.type
_entity.pdbx_description
1 polymer ?
#
loop_
_entity_poly.entity_id
_entity_poly.type
_entity_poly.pdbx_seq_one_letter_code
_entity_poly.pdbx_strand_id
1 'polypeptide(L)' 'ISPFDVKPDPAKPVVAEQAAPMVGMPSPIHEFATINEAAKYMNIMPHLPKVLPVGYNIESVSTINKDVLQVVYVYQAG' A
#
# COMPACT_ATOMS: atom_id res chain seq x y z
N ILE A 1 29.68 -26.94 31.90
CA ILE A 1 28.22 -27.13 31.72
C ILE A 1 27.54 -25.80 32.03
N SER A 2 26.93 -25.20 31.02
CA SER A 2 26.62 -23.77 30.91
C SER A 2 25.31 -23.39 31.60
N PRO A 3 25.21 -22.22 32.29
CA PRO A 3 24.00 -21.79 32.97
C PRO A 3 23.19 -20.85 32.08
N PHE A 4 22.52 -21.38 31.06
CA PHE A 4 21.58 -20.59 30.25
C PHE A 4 20.37 -21.43 29.87
N ASP A 5 19.65 -21.90 30.88
CA ASP A 5 18.32 -22.48 30.72
C ASP A 5 17.32 -21.51 31.36
N VAL A 6 16.97 -20.45 30.63
CA VAL A 6 15.91 -19.52 31.01
C VAL A 6 14.81 -19.64 29.97
N LYS A 7 13.73 -20.31 30.35
CA LYS A 7 12.52 -20.49 29.54
C LYS A 7 11.86 -19.11 29.33
N PRO A 8 11.44 -18.74 28.11
CA PRO A 8 10.82 -17.44 27.87
C PRO A 8 9.50 -17.31 28.65
N ASP A 9 9.37 -16.20 29.37
CA ASP A 9 8.21 -15.86 30.20
C ASP A 9 6.94 -15.64 29.31
N PRO A 10 5.81 -16.30 29.61
CA PRO A 10 4.60 -16.25 28.79
C PRO A 10 3.82 -14.91 28.90
N ALA A 11 4.25 -13.96 29.73
CA ALA A 11 3.51 -12.73 30.02
C ALA A 11 4.04 -11.47 29.31
N LYS A 12 4.90 -11.58 28.29
CA LYS A 12 5.28 -10.41 27.49
C LYS A 12 4.24 -10.18 26.38
N PRO A 13 3.56 -9.03 26.32
CA PRO A 13 2.74 -8.73 25.17
C PRO A 13 3.67 -8.72 23.96
N VAL A 14 3.35 -9.54 22.96
CA VAL A 14 3.91 -9.41 21.62
C VAL A 14 3.40 -8.08 21.10
N VAL A 15 4.11 -7.00 21.44
CA VAL A 15 4.03 -5.76 20.69
C VAL A 15 4.42 -6.18 19.29
N ALA A 16 3.45 -6.17 18.36
CA ALA A 16 3.77 -6.33 16.97
C ALA A 16 4.75 -5.21 16.63
N GLU A 17 6.04 -5.54 16.60
CA GLU A 17 7.08 -4.67 16.08
C GLU A 17 6.59 -4.32 14.68
N GLN A 18 6.12 -3.08 14.55
CA GLN A 18 5.82 -2.50 13.26
C GLN A 18 7.16 -2.45 12.54
N ALA A 19 7.46 -3.50 11.77
CA ALA A 19 8.73 -3.67 11.09
C ALA A 19 8.96 -2.39 10.28
N ALA A 20 9.91 -1.59 10.73
CA ALA A 20 10.34 -0.42 9.98
C ALA A 20 10.73 -0.92 8.58
N PRO A 21 10.29 -0.27 7.50
CA PRO A 21 10.68 -0.66 6.14
C PRO A 21 12.19 -0.84 6.11
N MET A 22 12.66 -2.06 5.86
CA MET A 22 14.08 -2.38 5.88
C MET A 22 14.77 -1.50 4.84
N VAL A 23 15.75 -0.68 5.26
CA VAL A 23 16.46 0.25 4.38
C VAL A 23 17.04 -0.53 3.19
N GLY A 24 16.55 -0.24 1.99
CA GLY A 24 16.99 -0.88 0.74
C GLY A 24 16.04 -1.93 0.16
N MET A 25 14.98 -2.34 0.87
CA MET A 25 13.89 -3.08 0.23
C MET A 25 12.97 -2.12 -0.51
N PRO A 26 12.77 -2.30 -1.83
CA PRO A 26 11.84 -1.46 -2.57
C PRO A 26 10.42 -1.65 -2.03
N SER A 27 9.70 -0.55 -1.86
CA SER A 27 8.28 -0.60 -1.49
C SER A 27 7.51 -1.42 -2.52
N PRO A 28 6.64 -2.35 -2.09
CA PRO A 28 5.78 -3.10 -3.01
C PRO A 28 4.70 -2.20 -3.64
N ILE A 29 4.46 -1.03 -3.04
CA ILE A 29 3.54 0.00 -3.52
C ILE A 29 4.32 1.03 -4.34
N HIS A 30 3.84 1.31 -5.54
CA HIS A 30 4.30 2.41 -6.38
C HIS A 30 3.15 3.40 -6.55
N GLU A 31 3.43 4.69 -6.39
CA GLU A 31 2.46 5.77 -6.56
C GLU A 31 2.63 6.42 -7.94
N PHE A 32 1.54 6.85 -8.55
CA PHE A 32 1.50 7.46 -9.88
C PHE A 32 0.72 8.77 -9.84
N ALA A 33 1.12 9.71 -10.70
CA ALA A 33 0.38 10.96 -10.85
C ALA A 33 -0.94 10.75 -11.60
N THR A 34 -1.00 9.77 -12.51
CA THR A 34 -2.20 9.51 -13.32
C THR A 34 -2.44 8.01 -13.52
N ILE A 35 -3.70 7.66 -13.78
CA ILE A 35 -4.08 6.29 -14.10
C ILE A 35 -3.39 5.80 -15.39
N ASN A 36 -3.18 6.69 -16.36
CA ASN A 36 -2.55 6.32 -17.63
C ASN A 36 -1.08 5.90 -17.45
N GLU A 37 -0.34 6.59 -16.56
CA GLU A 37 1.02 6.19 -16.21
C GLU A 37 1.04 4.84 -15.49
N ALA A 38 0.12 4.65 -14.55
CA ALA A 38 -0.02 3.41 -13.81
C ALA A 38 -0.36 2.23 -14.73
N ALA A 39 -1.29 2.44 -15.67
CA ALA A 39 -1.69 1.47 -16.69
C ALA A 39 -0.51 1.05 -17.58
N LYS A 40 0.31 2.01 -18.02
CA LYS A 40 1.52 1.74 -18.80
C LYS A 40 2.57 0.98 -18.00
N TYR A 41 2.80 1.38 -16.75
CA TYR A 41 3.77 0.73 -15.85
C TYR A 41 3.42 -0.75 -15.65
N MET A 42 2.14 -1.04 -15.46
CA MET A 42 1.64 -2.40 -15.24
C MET A 42 1.35 -3.17 -16.52
N ASN A 43 1.39 -2.52 -17.68
CA ASN A 43 0.96 -3.07 -18.97
C ASN A 43 -0.46 -3.66 -18.93
N ILE A 44 -1.38 -2.94 -18.26
CA ILE A 44 -2.81 -3.29 -18.16
C ILE A 44 -3.69 -2.15 -18.66
N MET A 45 -4.94 -2.44 -18.99
CA MET A 45 -6.00 -1.43 -19.12
C MET A 45 -6.94 -1.55 -17.91
N PRO A 46 -6.78 -0.70 -16.87
CA PRO A 46 -7.67 -0.74 -15.73
C PRO A 46 -9.10 -0.36 -16.14
N HIS A 47 -10.08 -1.10 -15.63
CA HIS A 47 -11.49 -0.75 -15.82
C HIS A 47 -11.85 0.40 -14.89
N LEU A 48 -11.98 1.60 -15.46
CA LEU A 48 -12.37 2.78 -14.70
C LEU A 48 -13.88 2.98 -14.67
N PRO A 49 -14.42 3.58 -13.59
CA PRO A 49 -15.78 4.07 -13.59
C PRO A 49 -15.98 5.03 -14.77
N LYS A 50 -16.99 4.79 -15.61
CA LYS A 50 -17.27 5.62 -16.79
C LYS A 50 -17.61 7.07 -16.43
N VAL A 51 -18.22 7.27 -15.26
CA VAL A 51 -18.62 8.58 -14.75
C VAL A 51 -18.34 8.59 -13.26
N LEU A 52 -17.62 9.62 -12.80
CA LEU A 52 -17.48 9.91 -11.38
C LEU A 52 -18.59 10.87 -10.95
N PRO A 53 -19.13 10.76 -9.73
CA PRO A 53 -20.07 11.75 -9.21
C PRO A 53 -19.42 13.15 -9.20
N VAL A 54 -20.23 14.18 -9.43
CA VAL A 54 -19.75 15.57 -9.42
C VAL A 54 -19.14 15.90 -8.05
N GLY A 55 -17.99 16.58 -8.07
CA GLY A 55 -17.25 16.96 -6.87
C GLY A 55 -16.21 15.94 -6.42
N TYR A 56 -16.04 14.81 -7.11
CA TYR A 56 -14.96 13.87 -6.83
C TYR A 56 -13.78 14.06 -7.78
N ASN A 57 -12.58 14.19 -7.21
CA ASN A 57 -11.31 14.20 -7.93
C ASN A 57 -10.46 13.01 -7.52
N ILE A 58 -9.54 12.59 -8.38
CA ILE A 58 -8.54 11.57 -8.03
C ILE A 58 -7.57 12.21 -7.04
N GLU A 59 -7.41 11.60 -5.87
CA GLU A 59 -6.42 11.97 -4.88
C GLU A 59 -5.11 11.23 -5.13
N SER A 60 -5.19 9.92 -5.36
CA SER A 60 -4.01 9.07 -5.56
C SER A 60 -4.29 7.87 -6.44
N VAL A 61 -3.23 7.38 -7.09
CA VAL A 61 -3.22 6.16 -7.89
C VAL A 61 -2.00 5.34 -7.47
N SER A 62 -2.21 4.11 -7.02
CA SER A 62 -1.10 3.27 -6.53
C SER A 62 -1.27 1.81 -6.91
N THR A 63 -0.16 1.09 -7.08
CA THR A 63 -0.18 -0.38 -7.21
C THR A 63 -0.39 -1.01 -5.84
N ILE A 64 -1.31 -1.97 -5.74
CA ILE A 64 -1.36 -2.86 -4.57
C ILE A 64 -0.75 -4.23 -4.86
N ASN A 65 -0.73 -4.64 -6.14
CA ASN A 65 -0.15 -5.88 -6.67
C ASN A 65 0.11 -5.72 -8.19
N LYS A 66 0.68 -6.74 -8.82
CA LYS A 66 1.05 -6.73 -10.27
C LYS A 66 -0.12 -6.50 -11.23
N ASP A 67 -1.35 -6.81 -10.82
CA ASP A 67 -2.53 -6.75 -11.70
C ASP A 67 -3.64 -5.83 -11.18
N VAL A 68 -3.43 -5.15 -10.04
CA VAL A 68 -4.45 -4.32 -9.40
C VAL A 68 -3.93 -2.91 -9.09
N LEU A 69 -4.69 -1.92 -9.59
CA LEU A 69 -4.53 -0.51 -9.27
C LEU A 69 -5.57 -0.08 -8.23
N GLN A 70 -5.11 0.60 -7.19
CA GLN A 70 -5.94 1.34 -6.26
C GLN A 70 -6.03 2.79 -6.76
N VAL A 71 -7.26 3.29 -6.93
CA VAL A 71 -7.54 4.70 -7.23
C VAL A 71 -8.37 5.25 -6.10
N VAL A 72 -7.84 6.25 -5.39
CA VAL A 72 -8.55 6.92 -4.30
C VAL A 72 -9.16 8.20 -4.84
N TYR A 73 -10.45 8.38 -4.57
CA TYR A 73 -11.19 9.58 -4.91
C TYR A 73 -11.54 10.35 -3.65
N VAL A 74 -11.35 11.66 -3.69
CA VAL A 74 -11.73 12.57 -2.61
C VAL A 74 -12.81 13.51 -3.09
N TYR A 75 -13.81 13.74 -2.24
CA TYR A 75 -14.80 14.77 -2.48
C TYR A 75 -14.22 16.13 -2.15
N GLN A 76 -14.23 17.04 -3.11
CA GLN A 76 -13.83 18.44 -2.93
C GLN A 76 -15.07 19.31 -3.11
N ALA A 77 -15.63 19.77 -1.99
CA ALA A 77 -16.63 20.84 -2.01
C ALA A 77 -15.94 22.14 -2.42
N GLY A 78 -16.48 22.81 -3.44
CA GLY A 78 -16.08 24.15 -3.85
C GLY A 78 -16.54 25.22 -2.87
#